data_AF-K1TUX1-F1
#
_entry.id   AF-K1TUX1-F1
#
_cell.length_a   1.000
_cell.length_b   1.000
_cell.length_c   1.000
_cell.angle_alpha   90.00
_cell.angle_beta   90.00
_cell.angle_gamma   90.00
#
_symmetry.space_group_name_H-M   'P 1'
#
loop_
_entity.id
_entity.type
_entity.pdbx_description
1 polymer ?
#
loop_
_entity_poly.entity_id
_entity_poly.type
_entity_poly.pdbx_seq_one_letter_code
_entity_poly.pdbx_strand_id
1 'polypeptide(L)'
;MKKLLLSIAFLLPGMGMMAQTQVTTAEGILEGKDLSGITVFKGIPFAAPPVGNLRWKAPQPVQKWQGVREAKEFGPNPMQEPLFGDMNFGAKTNSEDCLYLNIWTPAKTMKEHLPVLIYFNGGGLMAGSGSEPRYAGDAMARKGIISITANYREGIFGFFAHPQLSKETSYKGSATMDSWTRWLPSSG
;
A
#
# COMPACT_ATOMS: atom_id res chain seq x y z
N MET A 1 -48.77 -43.28 28.49
CA MET A 1 -48.64 -42.02 27.71
C MET A 1 -47.30 -41.40 28.04
N LYS A 2 -46.55 -41.04 27.00
CA LYS A 2 -45.16 -40.59 26.98
C LYS A 2 -44.94 -39.30 27.78
N LYS A 3 -43.72 -39.08 28.30
CA LYS A 3 -43.01 -37.79 28.24
C LYS A 3 -41.51 -38.05 28.47
N LEU A 4 -40.80 -38.21 27.35
CA LEU A 4 -39.35 -38.27 27.27
C LEU A 4 -38.86 -36.82 27.19
N LEU A 5 -38.13 -36.35 28.22
CA LEU A 5 -37.51 -35.02 28.23
C LEU A 5 -36.21 -35.09 27.43
N LEU A 6 -36.23 -34.55 26.21
CA LEU A 6 -35.02 -34.34 25.41
C LEU A 6 -34.36 -33.03 25.86
N SER A 7 -33.19 -33.13 26.51
CA SER A 7 -32.34 -31.98 26.82
C SER A 7 -31.58 -31.58 25.55
N ILE A 8 -31.97 -30.47 24.92
CA ILE A 8 -31.22 -29.88 23.79
C ILE A 8 -30.08 -29.06 24.39
N ALA A 9 -28.84 -29.57 24.27
CA ALA A 9 -27.65 -28.79 24.57
C ALA A 9 -27.46 -27.73 23.47
N PHE A 10 -27.64 -26.45 23.83
CA PHE A 10 -27.28 -25.33 22.97
C PHE A 10 -25.75 -25.23 22.91
N LEU A 11 -25.16 -25.73 21.82
CA LEU A 11 -23.79 -25.40 21.44
C LEU A 11 -23.76 -23.92 21.04
N LEU A 12 -23.36 -23.05 21.97
CA LEU A 12 -22.95 -21.69 21.64
C LEU A 12 -21.78 -21.78 20.64
N PRO A 13 -21.88 -21.19 19.44
CA PRO A 13 -20.72 -21.04 18.59
C PRO A 13 -19.70 -20.21 19.37
N GLY A 14 -18.53 -20.78 19.65
CA GLY A 14 -17.41 -20.02 20.15
C GLY A 14 -17.17 -18.88 19.18
N MET A 15 -17.44 -17.66 19.62
CA MET A 15 -17.16 -16.44 18.88
C MET A 15 -15.64 -16.33 18.87
N GLY A 16 -15.01 -17.01 17.91
CA GLY A 16 -13.58 -16.92 17.71
C GLY A 16 -13.26 -15.45 17.56
N MET A 17 -12.44 -14.91 18.47
CA MET A 17 -11.79 -13.63 18.26
C MET A 17 -10.97 -13.79 16.99
N MET A 18 -11.54 -13.36 15.85
CA MET A 18 -10.77 -13.08 14.65
C MET A 18 -9.69 -12.11 15.10
N ALA A 19 -8.43 -12.57 15.08
CA ALA A 19 -7.29 -11.75 15.43
C ALA A 19 -7.43 -10.45 14.64
N GLN A 20 -7.66 -9.35 15.35
CA GLN A 20 -8.03 -8.10 14.71
C GLN A 20 -6.78 -7.60 14.00
N THR A 21 -6.73 -7.77 12.68
CA THR A 21 -5.66 -7.31 11.78
C THR A 21 -5.71 -5.79 11.60
N GLN A 22 -6.20 -5.08 12.62
CA GLN A 22 -6.32 -3.64 12.61
C GLN A 22 -5.13 -3.00 13.29
N VAL A 23 -4.60 -1.96 12.65
CA VAL A 23 -3.48 -1.16 13.16
C VAL A 23 -3.85 0.31 13.12
N THR A 24 -3.50 1.03 14.19
CA THR A 24 -3.65 2.49 14.23
C THR A 24 -2.39 3.14 13.68
N THR A 25 -2.54 4.02 12.68
CA THR A 25 -1.47 4.88 12.15
C THR A 25 -1.75 6.35 12.48
N ALA A 26 -0.88 7.26 12.07
CA ALA A 26 -1.09 8.69 12.27
C ALA A 26 -2.26 9.26 11.43
N GLU A 27 -2.63 8.55 10.36
CA GLU A 27 -3.63 8.93 9.37
C GLU A 27 -5.00 8.29 9.62
N GLY A 28 -5.05 7.15 10.30
CA GLY A 28 -6.29 6.46 10.66
C GLY A 28 -6.07 4.99 11.01
N ILE A 29 -7.17 4.23 11.11
CA ILE A 29 -7.11 2.78 11.36
C ILE A 29 -7.13 2.04 10.02
N LEU A 30 -6.23 1.07 9.86
CA LEU A 30 -6.17 0.17 8.71
C LEU A 30 -6.57 -1.24 9.14
N GLU A 31 -7.26 -1.98 8.28
CA GLU A 31 -7.57 -3.40 8.46
C GLU A 31 -6.93 -4.25 7.35
N GLY A 32 -5.97 -5.10 7.72
CA GLY A 32 -5.29 -6.01 6.81
C GLY A 32 -5.91 -7.42 6.76
N LYS A 33 -5.15 -8.37 6.20
CA LYS A 33 -5.46 -9.81 6.20
C LYS A 33 -4.34 -10.58 6.91
N ASP A 34 -4.70 -11.58 7.71
CA ASP A 34 -3.73 -12.60 8.12
C ASP A 34 -3.46 -13.51 6.93
N LEU A 35 -2.19 -13.84 6.71
CA LEU A 35 -1.72 -14.74 5.69
C LEU A 35 -0.79 -15.79 6.31
N SER A 36 -1.36 -16.65 7.16
CA SER A 36 -0.67 -17.78 7.77
C SER A 36 0.60 -17.36 8.50
N GLY A 37 0.43 -16.49 9.51
CA GLY A 37 1.53 -16.07 10.38
C GLY A 37 2.24 -14.78 9.99
N ILE A 38 1.84 -14.12 8.89
CA ILE A 38 2.18 -12.73 8.58
C ILE A 38 0.91 -11.91 8.39
N THR A 39 0.95 -10.62 8.64
CA THR A 39 -0.16 -9.70 8.32
C THR A 39 0.16 -8.95 7.04
N VAL A 40 -0.84 -8.79 6.18
CA VAL A 40 -0.71 -8.14 4.88
C VAL A 40 -1.68 -6.97 4.80
N PHE A 41 -1.17 -5.81 4.42
CA PHE A 41 -1.94 -4.61 4.14
C PHE A 41 -1.67 -4.19 2.70
N LYS A 42 -2.70 -3.94 1.90
CA LYS A 42 -2.58 -3.56 0.49
C LYS A 42 -3.41 -2.31 0.21
N GLY A 43 -2.98 -1.52 -0.77
CA GLY A 43 -3.73 -0.33 -1.19
C GLY A 43 -3.78 0.75 -0.11
N ILE A 44 -2.72 0.92 0.69
CA ILE A 44 -2.63 1.99 1.70
C ILE A 44 -2.19 3.27 1.00
N PRO A 45 -2.99 4.37 1.02
CA PRO A 45 -2.55 5.61 0.40
C PRO A 45 -1.48 6.27 1.27
N PHE A 46 -0.41 6.70 0.63
CA PHE A 46 0.69 7.39 1.30
C PHE A 46 0.80 8.87 0.90
N ALA A 47 0.00 9.30 -0.08
CA ALA A 47 -0.11 10.68 -0.51
C ALA A 47 -1.54 10.97 -0.99
N ALA A 48 -1.89 12.26 -1.11
CA ALA A 48 -3.12 12.66 -1.77
C ALA A 48 -3.13 12.25 -3.26
N PRO A 49 -4.30 11.93 -3.84
CA PRO A 49 -4.43 11.62 -5.25
C PRO A 49 -3.82 12.73 -6.14
N PRO A 50 -2.84 12.43 -7.00
CA PRO A 50 -2.15 13.45 -7.80
C PRO A 50 -2.95 13.82 -9.07
N VAL A 51 -4.25 14.07 -8.91
CA VAL A 51 -5.20 14.36 -10.00
C VAL A 51 -5.49 15.85 -10.11
N GLY A 52 -6.01 16.29 -11.26
CA GLY A 52 -6.42 17.67 -11.48
C GLY A 52 -5.29 18.67 -11.20
N ASN A 53 -5.51 19.60 -10.27
CA ASN A 53 -4.53 20.64 -9.90
C ASN A 53 -3.27 20.11 -9.20
N LEU A 54 -3.25 18.82 -8.82
CA LEU A 54 -2.07 18.13 -8.26
C LEU A 54 -1.30 17.33 -9.32
N ARG A 55 -1.81 17.27 -10.56
CA ARG A 55 -1.09 16.65 -11.68
C ARG A 55 0.25 17.35 -11.87
N TRP A 56 1.32 16.56 -11.98
CA TRP A 56 2.72 17.00 -12.09
C TRP A 56 3.29 17.77 -10.90
N LYS A 57 2.54 17.90 -9.78
CA LYS A 57 3.05 18.49 -8.54
C LYS A 57 3.63 17.45 -7.60
N ALA A 58 4.50 17.89 -6.69
CA ALA A 58 5.07 17.02 -5.65
C ALA A 58 3.95 16.36 -4.84
N PRO A 59 4.08 15.08 -4.45
CA PRO A 59 3.07 14.40 -3.64
C PRO A 59 2.75 15.17 -2.36
N GLN A 60 1.45 15.43 -2.15
CA GLN A 60 0.95 16.11 -0.96
C GLN A 60 0.60 15.08 0.12
N PRO A 61 0.66 15.45 1.41
CA PRO A 61 0.26 14.55 2.49
C PRO A 61 -1.13 13.97 2.28
N VAL A 62 -1.29 12.68 2.62
CA VAL A 62 -2.61 12.04 2.61
C VAL A 62 -3.51 12.70 3.65
N GLN A 63 -4.80 12.85 3.33
CA GLN A 63 -5.78 13.30 4.31
C GLN A 63 -6.06 12.19 5.31
N LYS A 64 -6.17 12.56 6.59
CA LYS A 64 -6.61 11.64 7.63
C LYS A 64 -8.03 11.16 7.32
N TRP A 65 -8.32 9.90 7.64
CA TRP A 65 -9.66 9.33 7.50
C TRP A 65 -10.24 8.97 8.87
N GLN A 66 -11.56 8.95 8.93
CA GLN A 66 -12.30 8.49 10.11
C GLN A 66 -12.68 7.02 9.93
N GLY A 67 -12.77 6.29 11.04
CA GLY A 67 -13.12 4.88 11.05
C GLY A 67 -11.99 3.97 10.54
N VAL A 68 -12.38 2.77 10.11
CA VAL A 68 -11.48 1.71 9.65
C VAL A 68 -11.45 1.70 8.12
N ARG A 69 -10.25 1.82 7.54
CA ARG A 69 -10.03 1.62 6.11
C ARG A 69 -9.60 0.18 5.86
N GLU A 70 -10.28 -0.51 4.95
CA GLU A 70 -9.84 -1.81 4.48
C GLU A 70 -8.57 -1.68 3.63
N ALA A 71 -7.53 -2.43 4.00
CA ALA A 71 -6.27 -2.53 3.30
C ALA A 71 -6.04 -3.98 2.83
N LYS A 72 -7.03 -4.48 2.09
CA LYS A 72 -7.17 -5.92 1.76
C LYS A 72 -6.85 -6.23 0.30
N GLU A 73 -6.96 -5.24 -0.56
CA GLU A 73 -6.83 -5.32 -2.01
C GLU A 73 -5.82 -4.30 -2.50
N PHE A 74 -5.20 -4.55 -3.66
CA PHE A 74 -4.28 -3.59 -4.27
C PHE A 74 -5.02 -2.32 -4.71
N GLY A 75 -4.39 -1.17 -4.48
CA GLY A 75 -4.79 0.07 -5.15
C GLY A 75 -4.49 0.03 -6.65
N PRO A 76 -5.00 0.98 -7.45
CA PRO A 76 -4.78 1.01 -8.90
C PRO A 76 -3.30 1.05 -9.28
N ASN A 77 -2.97 0.49 -10.45
CA ASN A 77 -1.69 0.74 -11.08
C ASN A 77 -1.58 2.22 -11.48
N PRO A 78 -0.36 2.78 -11.56
CA PRO A 78 -0.14 4.05 -12.23
C PRO A 78 -0.66 4.04 -13.67
N MET A 79 -1.13 5.19 -14.17
CA MET A 79 -1.44 5.34 -15.60
C MET A 79 -0.22 5.01 -16.46
N GLN A 80 -0.37 4.01 -17.32
CA GLN A 80 0.69 3.48 -18.18
C GLN A 80 0.08 2.65 -19.32
N GLU A 81 0.86 2.48 -20.38
CA GLU A 81 0.59 1.53 -21.47
C GLU A 81 1.19 0.15 -21.14
N PRO A 82 0.68 -0.95 -21.71
CA PRO A 82 1.24 -2.29 -21.53
C PRO A 82 2.52 -2.47 -22.37
N LEU A 83 3.61 -1.81 -21.96
CA LEU A 83 4.86 -1.74 -22.73
C LEU A 83 5.70 -3.01 -22.68
N PHE A 84 5.60 -3.80 -21.61
CA PHE A 84 6.42 -4.98 -21.37
C PHE A 84 5.52 -6.20 -21.19
N GLY A 85 5.62 -7.17 -22.11
CA GLY A 85 4.72 -8.34 -22.14
C GLY A 85 4.90 -9.32 -20.99
N ASP A 86 5.98 -9.22 -20.22
CA ASP A 86 6.25 -10.03 -19.03
C ASP A 86 5.75 -9.38 -17.73
N MET A 87 5.23 -8.16 -17.78
CA MET A 87 4.62 -7.48 -16.63
C MET A 87 3.17 -7.92 -16.43
N ASN A 88 2.87 -8.40 -15.23
CA ASN A 88 1.55 -8.87 -14.85
C ASN A 88 1.17 -8.31 -13.48
N PHE A 89 0.23 -7.38 -13.45
CA PHE A 89 -0.09 -6.63 -12.25
C PHE A 89 -1.28 -7.23 -11.51
N GLY A 90 -1.19 -7.30 -10.18
CA GLY A 90 -2.28 -7.75 -9.33
C GLY A 90 -3.43 -6.74 -9.18
N ALA A 91 -3.19 -5.45 -9.45
CA ALA A 91 -4.24 -4.44 -9.44
C ALA A 91 -5.12 -4.53 -10.70
N LYS A 92 -6.42 -4.23 -10.53
CA LYS A 92 -7.45 -4.47 -11.57
C LYS A 92 -7.58 -3.33 -12.58
N THR A 93 -7.08 -2.15 -12.25
CA THR A 93 -7.31 -0.91 -13.01
C THR A 93 -6.07 -0.03 -13.00
N ASN A 94 -5.95 0.82 -14.02
CA ASN A 94 -4.97 1.92 -14.04
C ASN A 94 -5.67 3.23 -13.66
N SER A 95 -5.00 4.10 -12.90
CA SER A 95 -5.53 5.40 -12.48
C SER A 95 -4.39 6.39 -12.22
N GLU A 96 -4.66 7.69 -12.32
CA GLU A 96 -3.75 8.72 -11.80
C GLU A 96 -3.74 8.72 -10.26
N ASP A 97 -4.85 8.33 -9.64
CA ASP A 97 -4.90 8.03 -8.21
C ASP A 97 -4.24 6.67 -7.96
N CYS A 98 -2.91 6.67 -7.89
CA CYS A 98 -2.09 5.45 -7.81
C CYS A 98 -1.07 5.46 -6.67
N LEU A 99 -1.00 6.50 -5.84
CA LEU A 99 0.01 6.66 -4.78
C LEU A 99 -0.32 5.82 -3.54
N TYR A 100 -0.26 4.51 -3.74
CA TYR A 100 -0.54 3.48 -2.75
C TYR A 100 0.70 2.60 -2.50
N LEU A 101 0.79 2.08 -1.29
CA LEU A 101 1.78 1.09 -0.89
C LEU A 101 1.12 -0.17 -0.33
N ASN A 102 1.90 -1.24 -0.27
CA ASN A 102 1.52 -2.54 0.27
C ASN A 102 2.59 -3.00 1.25
N ILE A 103 2.18 -3.63 2.35
CA ILE A 103 3.03 -4.06 3.46
C ILE A 103 2.77 -5.54 3.74
N TRP A 104 3.84 -6.32 3.84
CA TRP A 104 3.86 -7.66 4.42
C TRP A 104 4.72 -7.60 5.67
N THR A 105 4.15 -7.94 6.81
CA THR A 105 4.85 -7.84 8.10
C THR A 105 4.70 -9.11 8.93
N PRO A 106 5.79 -9.64 9.50
CA PRO A 106 5.70 -10.68 10.52
C PRO A 106 5.45 -10.12 11.93
N ALA A 107 5.54 -8.79 12.11
CA ALA A 107 5.32 -8.14 13.39
C ALA A 107 3.92 -8.48 13.92
N LYS A 108 3.85 -8.75 15.22
CA LYS A 108 2.61 -9.02 15.95
C LYS A 108 2.14 -7.78 16.70
N THR A 109 3.05 -6.86 16.99
CA THR A 109 2.80 -5.63 17.70
C THR A 109 3.55 -4.45 17.08
N MET A 110 3.10 -3.23 17.36
CA MET A 110 3.76 -1.99 16.92
C MET A 110 5.06 -1.67 17.68
N LYS A 111 5.48 -2.51 18.63
CA LYS A 111 6.67 -2.29 19.47
C LYS A 111 7.91 -3.02 18.95
N GLU A 112 7.76 -3.85 17.93
CA GLU A 112 8.85 -4.64 17.36
C GLU A 112 9.68 -3.80 16.39
N HIS A 113 11.01 -3.91 16.49
CA HIS A 113 11.96 -3.20 15.63
C HIS A 113 12.56 -4.16 14.61
N LEU A 114 11.80 -4.45 13.56
CA LEU A 114 12.22 -5.35 12.48
C LEU A 114 12.87 -4.57 11.34
N PRO A 115 13.79 -5.19 10.57
CA PRO A 115 14.31 -4.58 9.36
C PRO A 115 13.18 -4.31 8.35
N VAL A 116 13.27 -3.17 7.68
CA VAL A 116 12.29 -2.73 6.68
C VAL A 116 12.97 -2.69 5.32
N LEU A 117 12.40 -3.41 4.35
CA LEU A 117 12.76 -3.34 2.94
C LEU A 117 11.64 -2.64 2.18
N ILE A 118 11.98 -1.54 1.50
CA ILE A 118 11.07 -0.85 0.59
C ILE A 118 11.54 -1.09 -0.83
N TYR A 119 10.68 -1.69 -1.66
CA TYR A 119 10.93 -1.95 -3.05
C TYR A 119 10.07 -1.06 -3.94
N PHE A 120 10.71 -0.47 -4.94
CA PHE A 120 10.04 0.27 -5.99
C PHE A 120 10.33 -0.41 -7.32
N ASN A 121 9.29 -0.53 -8.15
CA ASN A 121 9.39 -1.24 -9.41
C ASN A 121 10.38 -0.57 -10.37
N GLY A 122 11.02 -1.41 -11.20
CA GLY A 122 11.68 -0.96 -12.41
C GLY A 122 10.68 -0.65 -13.53
N GLY A 123 11.13 -0.76 -14.78
CA GLY A 123 10.30 -0.52 -15.97
C GLY A 123 10.51 0.85 -16.64
N GLY A 124 11.74 1.37 -16.51
CA GLY A 124 12.21 2.52 -17.28
C GLY A 124 11.46 3.83 -16.99
N LEU A 125 10.82 3.92 -15.82
CA LEU A 125 9.98 5.07 -15.42
C LEU A 125 8.73 5.26 -16.30
N MET A 126 8.34 4.23 -17.06
CA MET A 126 7.24 4.28 -18.03
C MET A 126 6.12 3.28 -17.71
N ALA A 127 6.46 2.17 -17.05
CA ALA A 127 5.52 1.14 -16.67
C ALA A 127 6.02 0.38 -15.43
N GLY A 128 5.11 -0.11 -14.62
CA GLY A 128 5.36 -0.90 -13.43
C GLY A 128 4.33 -0.65 -12.34
N SER A 129 4.36 -1.50 -11.32
CA SER A 129 3.41 -1.46 -10.21
C SER A 129 3.95 -2.23 -9.01
N GLY A 130 3.71 -1.72 -7.81
CA GLY A 130 3.94 -2.43 -6.56
C GLY A 130 3.01 -3.64 -6.36
N SER A 131 2.03 -3.85 -7.25
CA SER A 131 1.13 -5.02 -7.22
C SER A 131 1.64 -6.22 -8.02
N GLU A 132 2.77 -6.09 -8.73
CA GLU A 132 3.39 -7.17 -9.49
C GLU A 132 3.81 -8.33 -8.55
N PRO A 133 3.35 -9.58 -8.80
CA PRO A 133 3.63 -10.73 -7.93
C PRO A 133 5.11 -11.03 -7.71
N ARG A 134 5.98 -10.70 -8.68
CA ARG A 134 7.44 -10.86 -8.53
C ARG A 134 8.02 -10.07 -7.35
N TYR A 135 7.33 -9.03 -6.89
CA TYR A 135 7.76 -8.16 -5.79
C TYR A 135 7.00 -8.44 -4.48
N ALA A 136 6.13 -9.44 -4.45
CA ALA A 136 5.32 -9.74 -3.28
C ALA A 136 6.22 -10.06 -2.05
N GLY A 137 5.90 -9.41 -0.92
CA GLY A 137 6.74 -9.43 0.26
C GLY A 137 6.60 -10.66 1.16
N ASP A 138 5.77 -11.64 0.82
CA ASP A 138 5.45 -12.79 1.69
C ASP A 138 6.68 -13.62 2.07
N ALA A 139 7.53 -13.98 1.11
CA ALA A 139 8.76 -14.74 1.37
C ALA A 139 9.72 -14.01 2.31
N MET A 140 9.82 -12.68 2.20
CA MET A 140 10.70 -11.85 3.02
C MET A 140 10.10 -11.62 4.42
N ALA A 141 8.79 -11.39 4.51
CA ALA A 141 8.07 -11.29 5.78
C ALA A 141 8.19 -12.58 6.60
N ARG A 142 8.07 -13.76 5.97
CA ARG A 142 8.30 -15.05 6.65
C ARG A 142 9.72 -15.23 7.18
N LYS A 143 10.68 -14.43 6.71
CA LYS A 143 12.08 -14.40 7.19
C LYS A 143 12.35 -13.27 8.19
N GLY A 144 11.32 -12.59 8.70
CA GLY A 144 11.48 -11.54 9.71
C GLY A 144 11.65 -10.13 9.17
N ILE A 145 11.42 -9.89 7.87
CA ILE A 145 11.63 -8.58 7.24
C ILE A 145 10.29 -7.94 6.89
N ILE A 146 10.03 -6.73 7.38
CA ILE A 146 8.89 -5.93 6.93
C ILE A 146 9.16 -5.54 5.48
N SER A 147 8.32 -6.00 4.56
CA SER A 147 8.51 -5.79 3.13
C SER A 147 7.43 -4.87 2.61
N ILE A 148 7.83 -3.83 1.90
CA ILE A 148 6.94 -2.80 1.39
C ILE A 148 7.14 -2.69 -0.11
N THR A 149 6.05 -2.67 -0.88
CA THR A 149 6.06 -2.21 -2.27
C THR A 149 5.30 -0.90 -2.37
N ALA A 150 5.78 0.04 -3.16
CA ALA A 150 5.11 1.32 -3.34
C ALA A 150 5.06 1.70 -4.82
N ASN A 151 3.91 2.21 -5.24
CA ASN A 151 3.75 2.82 -6.55
C ASN A 151 4.36 4.22 -6.57
N TYR A 152 4.86 4.62 -7.73
CA TYR A 152 5.12 6.01 -8.07
C TYR A 152 4.43 6.32 -9.42
N ARG A 153 4.30 7.61 -9.77
CA ARG A 153 3.72 7.99 -11.06
C ARG A 153 4.67 7.61 -12.18
N GLU A 154 4.15 6.99 -13.23
CA GLU A 154 4.91 6.58 -14.41
C GLU A 154 4.76 7.58 -15.56
N GLY A 155 5.67 7.50 -16.53
CA GLY A 155 5.64 8.23 -17.79
C GLY A 155 5.43 9.73 -17.63
N ILE A 156 4.56 10.29 -18.48
CA ILE A 156 4.26 11.73 -18.48
C ILE A 156 3.62 12.20 -17.17
N PHE A 157 2.96 11.33 -16.41
CA PHE A 157 2.35 11.74 -15.14
C PHE A 157 3.40 11.95 -14.04
N GLY A 158 4.51 11.21 -14.08
CA GLY A 158 5.59 11.30 -13.09
C GLY A 158 6.77 12.14 -13.52
N PHE A 159 7.08 12.18 -14.81
CA PHE A 159 8.39 12.63 -15.32
C PHE A 159 8.28 13.71 -16.39
N PHE A 160 7.10 14.31 -16.57
CA PHE A 160 6.97 15.48 -17.44
C PHE A 160 7.77 16.66 -16.87
N ALA A 161 8.72 17.15 -17.66
CA ALA A 161 9.53 18.31 -17.35
C ALA A 161 9.20 19.43 -18.33
N HIS A 162 8.75 20.57 -17.80
CA HIS A 162 8.43 21.75 -18.59
C HIS A 162 8.88 23.02 -17.85
N PRO A 163 9.45 24.03 -18.54
CA PRO A 163 9.94 25.24 -17.88
C PRO A 163 8.90 25.97 -17.02
N GLN A 164 7.61 25.89 -17.35
CA GLN A 164 6.55 26.46 -16.51
C GLN A 164 6.39 25.70 -15.19
N LEU A 165 6.47 24.37 -15.21
CA LEU A 165 6.42 23.55 -14.00
C LEU A 165 7.68 23.74 -13.14
N SER A 166 8.84 23.90 -13.75
CA SER A 166 10.09 24.18 -13.02
C SER A 166 10.06 25.53 -12.29
N LYS A 167 9.23 26.50 -12.74
CA LYS A 167 9.04 27.78 -12.04
C LYS A 167 8.16 27.65 -10.80
N GLU A 168 7.36 26.59 -10.70
CA GLU A 168 6.48 26.33 -9.56
C GLU A 168 7.22 25.66 -8.38
N THR A 169 8.46 25.20 -8.58
CA THR A 169 9.19 24.37 -7.61
C THR A 169 10.61 24.89 -7.36
N SER A 170 11.08 24.76 -6.12
CA SER A 170 12.45 25.19 -5.73
C SER A 170 13.54 24.25 -6.26
N TYR A 171 13.24 22.96 -6.45
CA TYR A 171 14.19 21.93 -6.89
C TYR A 171 14.33 21.82 -8.42
N LYS A 172 13.58 22.62 -9.19
CA LYS A 172 13.67 22.75 -10.67
C LYS A 172 13.60 21.42 -11.45
N GLY A 173 12.92 20.40 -10.91
CA GLY A 173 12.81 19.06 -11.52
C GLY A 173 11.38 18.55 -11.64
N SER A 174 11.21 17.30 -12.08
CA SER A 174 9.90 16.63 -12.05
C SER A 174 9.53 16.25 -10.62
N ALA A 175 8.24 16.31 -10.32
CA ALA A 175 7.69 16.14 -8.97
C ALA A 175 7.88 14.77 -8.32
N THR A 176 8.27 13.76 -9.07
CA THR A 176 8.46 12.42 -8.54
C THR A 176 9.79 12.28 -7.78
N MET A 177 10.79 13.13 -8.03
CA MET A 177 12.10 13.04 -7.34
C MET A 177 12.04 13.45 -5.86
N ASP A 178 11.12 14.36 -5.48
CA ASP A 178 11.02 14.90 -4.12
C ASP A 178 10.42 13.89 -3.11
N SER A 179 9.52 13.01 -3.56
CA SER A 179 8.83 12.07 -2.67
C SER A 179 9.75 11.05 -2.01
N TRP A 180 10.86 10.67 -2.64
CA TRP A 180 11.78 9.64 -2.14
C TRP A 180 12.57 10.12 -0.92
N THR A 181 12.91 11.42 -0.89
CA THR A 181 13.68 12.00 0.22
C THR A 181 12.86 12.10 1.50
N ARG A 182 11.53 12.19 1.42
CA ARG A 182 10.64 12.23 2.59
C ARG A 182 10.58 10.90 3.36
N TRP A 183 10.90 9.77 2.71
CA TRP A 183 10.92 8.44 3.34
C TRP A 183 12.29 8.05 3.90
N LEU A 184 13.34 8.77 3.51
CA LEU A 184 14.64 8.63 4.14
C LEU A 184 14.58 9.33 5.49
N PRO A 185 14.97 8.68 6.60
CA PRO A 185 15.16 9.39 7.85
C PRO A 185 16.08 10.59 7.58
N SER A 186 15.70 11.79 8.03
CA SER A 186 16.66 12.89 8.12
C SER A 186 17.83 12.38 8.96
N SER A 187 18.98 12.21 8.33
CA SER A 187 20.20 11.82 9.02
C SER A 187 20.64 12.99 9.90
N GLY A 188 20.36 12.91 11.20
CA GLY A 188 20.92 13.78 12.25
C GLY A 188 20.28 15.14 12.38
#